data_AF-A0A367PRK8-F1
#
_entry.id   AF-A0A367PRK8-F1
#
_cell.length_a   1.000
_cell.length_b   1.000
_cell.length_c   1.000
_cell.angle_alpha   90.00
_cell.angle_beta   90.00
_cell.angle_gamma   90.00
#
_symmetry.space_group_name_H-M   'P 1'
#
loop_
_entity.id
_entity.type
_entity.pdbx_description
1 polymer ?
#
loop_
_entity_poly.entity_id
_entity_poly.type
_entity_poly.pdbx_seq_one_letter_code
_entity_poly.pdbx_strand_id
1 'polypeptide(L)' 'MTPAGSRHIVPAGTIDSLEQISAGLSALLLLVEIQSERSEGCHNVYSLLAMVKAQLDQTAAKLCAEE' A
#
# COMPACT_ATOMS: atom_id res chain seq x y z
N MET A 1 12.02 14.84 -33.30
CA MET A 1 12.33 15.49 -32.02
C MET A 1 11.18 15.23 -31.06
N THR A 2 11.32 14.23 -30.20
CA THR A 2 10.51 13.95 -29.00
C THR A 2 11.38 13.08 -28.08
N PRO A 3 11.24 13.13 -26.75
CA PRO A 3 9.96 13.31 -26.06
C PRO A 3 9.93 14.45 -25.04
N ALA A 4 8.80 15.14 -25.01
CA ALA A 4 8.32 15.77 -23.79
C ALA A 4 8.02 14.62 -22.82
N GLY A 5 8.90 14.42 -21.84
CA GLY A 5 8.60 13.55 -20.71
C GLY A 5 7.40 14.15 -19.99
N SER A 6 6.27 13.44 -20.04
CA SER A 6 5.09 13.76 -19.25
C SER A 6 5.50 13.66 -17.78
N ARG A 7 5.86 14.78 -17.14
CA ARG A 7 5.98 14.86 -15.68
C ARG A 7 4.60 14.48 -15.14
N HIS A 8 4.52 13.29 -14.57
CA HIS A 8 3.32 12.84 -13.90
C HIS A 8 3.21 13.68 -12.63
N ILE A 9 2.36 14.72 -12.66
CA ILE A 9 2.15 15.58 -11.50
C ILE A 9 1.34 14.76 -10.50
N VAL A 10 1.96 14.37 -9.39
CA VAL A 10 1.26 13.74 -8.28
C VAL A 10 0.33 14.80 -7.65
N PRO A 11 -0.99 14.58 -7.59
CA PRO A 11 -1.90 15.53 -6.97
C PRO A 11 -1.55 15.78 -5.50
N ALA A 12 -1.66 17.03 -5.04
CA ALA A 12 -1.43 17.37 -3.64
C ALA A 12 -2.34 16.54 -2.72
N GLY A 13 -1.78 15.98 -1.64
CA GLY A 13 -2.50 15.10 -0.71
C GLY A 13 -2.60 13.63 -1.13
N THR A 14 -2.03 13.25 -2.29
CA THR A 14 -1.96 11.83 -2.70
C THR A 14 -1.14 11.02 -1.71
N ILE A 15 0.02 11.52 -1.28
CA ILE A 15 0.88 10.83 -0.32
C ILE A 15 0.17 10.66 1.03
N ASP A 16 -0.42 11.72 1.58
CA ASP A 16 -1.19 11.66 2.84
C ASP A 16 -2.31 10.61 2.76
N SER A 17 -3.01 10.53 1.62
CA SER A 17 -4.06 9.53 1.40
C SER A 17 -3.50 8.11 1.37
N LEU A 18 -2.35 7.89 0.72
CA LEU A 18 -1.67 6.59 0.67
C LEU A 18 -1.18 6.16 2.05
N GLU A 19 -0.63 7.08 2.84
CA GLU A 19 -0.23 6.82 4.23
C GLU A 19 -1.42 6.44 5.10
N GLN A 20 -2.55 7.15 4.96
CA GLN A 20 -3.78 6.83 5.67
C GLN A 20 -4.32 5.44 5.31
N ILE A 21 -4.28 5.07 4.02
CA ILE A 21 -4.65 3.72 3.58
C ILE A 21 -3.68 2.68 4.16
N SER A 22 -2.37 2.94 4.14
CA SER A 22 -1.36 2.02 4.71
C SER A 22 -1.56 1.79 6.22
N ALA A 23 -1.90 2.85 6.96
CA ALA A 23 -2.25 2.75 8.37
C ALA A 23 -3.51 1.89 8.58
N GLY A 24 -4.54 2.08 7.75
CA GLY A 24 -5.75 1.26 7.77
C GLY A 24 -5.46 -0.22 7.49
N LEU A 25 -4.64 -0.53 6.48
CA LEU A 25 -4.21 -1.89 6.18
C LEU A 25 -3.39 -2.52 7.32
N SER A 26 -2.58 -1.73 8.03
CA SER A 26 -1.85 -2.19 9.23
C SER A 26 -2.79 -2.62 10.33
N ALA A 27 -3.85 -1.84 10.58
CA ALA A 27 -4.87 -2.19 11.57
C ALA A 27 -5.63 -3.47 11.18
N LEU A 28 -5.99 -3.62 9.90
CA LEU A 28 -6.65 -4.83 9.40
C LEU A 28 -5.76 -6.07 9.52
N LEU A 29 -4.47 -5.96 9.22
CA LEU A 29 -3.51 -7.05 9.40
C LEU A 29 -3.47 -7.49 10.86
N LEU A 30 -3.36 -6.56 11.80
CA LEU A 30 -3.35 -6.86 13.24
C LEU A 30 -4.62 -7.60 13.68
N LEU A 31 -5.79 -7.22 13.17
CA LEU A 31 -7.06 -7.87 13.49
C LEU A 31 -7.14 -9.30 12.95
N VAL A 32 -6.56 -9.56 11.77
CA VAL A 32 -6.62 -10.88 11.11
C VAL A 32 -5.48 -11.79 11.58
N GLU A 33 -4.37 -11.25 12.07
CA GLU A 33 -3.17 -11.99 12.51
C GLU A 33 -3.52 -13.15 13.46
N ILE A 34 -4.25 -12.86 14.53
CA ILE A 34 -4.64 -13.84 15.55
C ILE A 34 -5.47 -14.98 14.95
N GLN A 35 -6.33 -14.66 13.97
CA GLN A 35 -7.19 -15.64 13.32
C GLN A 35 -6.46 -16.42 12.22
N SER A 36 -5.39 -15.84 11.67
CA SER A 36 -4.57 -16.46 10.62
C SER A 36 -3.89 -17.74 11.08
N GLU A 37 -3.44 -17.80 12.34
CA GLU A 37 -2.79 -18.98 12.92
C GLU A 37 -3.76 -20.16 13.11
N ARG A 38 -5.06 -19.89 13.08
CA ARG A 38 -6.11 -20.84 13.46
C ARG A 38 -6.96 -21.28 12.27
N SER A 39 -6.77 -20.68 11.09
CA SER A 39 -7.57 -20.93 9.90
C SER A 39 -6.76 -20.64 8.64
N GLU A 40 -6.67 -21.62 7.75
CA GLU A 40 -6.03 -21.47 6.44
C GLU A 40 -6.67 -20.34 5.61
N GLY A 41 -7.99 -20.18 5.69
CA GLY A 41 -8.69 -19.08 5.01
C GLY A 41 -8.25 -17.71 5.54
N CYS A 42 -8.12 -17.57 6.86
CA CYS A 42 -7.62 -16.34 7.48
C CYS A 42 -6.14 -16.11 7.18
N HIS A 43 -5.33 -17.17 7.12
CA HIS A 43 -3.93 -17.10 6.70
C HIS A 43 -3.78 -16.60 5.27
N ASN A 44 -4.59 -17.11 4.34
CA ASN A 44 -4.57 -16.68 2.95
C ASN A 44 -4.98 -15.20 2.82
N VAL A 45 -6.03 -14.77 3.54
CA VAL A 45 -6.44 -13.36 3.57
C VAL A 45 -5.35 -12.46 4.16
N TYR A 46 -4.75 -12.86 5.29
CA TYR A 46 -3.64 -12.12 5.91
C TYR A 46 -2.47 -11.95 4.94
N SER A 47 -2.05 -13.05 4.30
CA SER A 47 -0.94 -13.05 3.34
C SER A 47 -1.20 -12.14 2.13
N LEU A 48 -2.41 -12.20 1.56
CA LEU A 48 -2.81 -11.33 0.45
C LEU A 48 -2.85 -9.86 0.88
N LEU A 49 -3.38 -9.57 2.07
CA LEU A 49 -3.46 -8.22 2.60
C LEU A 49 -2.07 -7.63 2.86
N ALA A 50 -1.16 -8.43 3.41
CA ALA A 50 0.23 -8.04 3.65
C ALA A 50 0.95 -7.71 2.33
N MET A 51 0.72 -8.52 1.30
CA MET A 51 1.26 -8.28 -0.03
C MET A 51 0.72 -6.98 -0.66
N VAL A 52 -0.58 -6.72 -0.55
CA VAL A 52 -1.19 -5.48 -1.06
C VAL A 52 -0.62 -4.26 -0.32
N LYS A 53 -0.48 -4.33 1.00
CA LYS A 53 0.14 -3.26 1.78
C LYS A 53 1.59 -2.99 1.33
N ALA A 54 2.38 -4.04 1.14
CA ALA A 54 3.76 -3.88 0.68
C ALA A 54 3.85 -3.20 -0.70
N GLN A 55 2.93 -3.53 -1.62
CA GLN A 55 2.84 -2.86 -2.93
C GLN A 55 2.43 -1.39 -2.81
N LEU A 56 1.49 -1.09 -1.90
CA LEU A 56 1.08 0.28 -1.61
C LEU A 56 2.25 1.11 -1.06
N ASP A 57 2.95 0.60 -0.04
CA ASP A 57 4.09 1.26 0.58
C ASP A 57 5.22 1.53 -0.43
N GLN A 58 5.51 0.55 -1.30
CA GLN A 58 6.47 0.72 -2.38
C GLN A 58 6.03 1.78 -3.40
N THR A 59 4.74 1.86 -3.70
CA THR A 59 4.20 2.85 -4.63
C THR A 59 4.27 4.25 -4.03
N ALA A 60 3.88 4.41 -2.76
CA ALA A 60 4.01 5.66 -2.03
C ALA A 60 5.48 6.11 -1.97
N ALA A 61 6.40 5.21 -1.64
CA ALA A 61 7.84 5.53 -1.59
C ALA A 61 8.41 5.98 -2.95
N LYS A 62 7.95 5.38 -4.06
CA LYS A 62 8.34 5.81 -5.41
C LYS A 62 7.82 7.21 -5.73
N LEU A 63 6.57 7.49 -5.37
CA LEU A 63 5.96 8.81 -5.59
C LEU A 63 6.65 9.90 -4.77
N CYS A 64 7.00 9.64 -3.50
CA CYS A 64 7.78 10.58 -2.68
C CYS A 64 9.20 10.83 -3.21
N ALA A 65 9.80 9.86 -3.89
CA ALA A 65 11.14 10.00 -4.47
C ALA A 65 11.14 10.77 -5.81
N GLU A 66 9.97 10.99 -6.40
CA GLU A 66 9.77 11.74 -7.65
C GLU A 66 9.35 13.21 -7.42
N GLU A 67 9.08 13.61 -6.17
CA GLU A 67 8.89 15.01 -5.72
C GLU A 67 10.23 15.72 -5.47
#